data_AF-A0A843C9S8-F1
#
_entry.id   AF-A0A843C9S8-F1
#
_cell.length_a   1.000
_cell.length_b   1.000
_cell.length_c   1.000
_cell.angle_alpha   90.00
_cell.angle_beta   90.00
_cell.angle_gamma   90.00
#
_symmetry.space_group_name_H-M   'P 1'
#
loop_
_entity.id
_entity.type
_entity.pdbx_description
1 polymer ?
#
loop_
_entity_poly.entity_id
_entity_poly.type
_entity_poly.pdbx_seq_one_letter_code
_entity_poly.pdbx_strand_id
1 'polypeptide(L)'
;RQMCIRDRMKRGARDHPLGIMDKLRNLRISKKRAPVERHYAVIKRVFNSGHVLVTTVPRVNVKIIFTAFGFNLYQLFTLRKQGIV
;
A
#
# COMPACT_ATOMS: atom_id res chain seq x y z
N ARG A 1 7.23 -20.01 -9.68
CA ARG A 1 7.22 -19.68 -8.23
C ARG A 1 6.35 -18.43 -7.97
N GLN A 2 5.06 -18.48 -8.31
CA GLN A 2 4.15 -17.31 -8.31
C GLN A 2 2.88 -17.64 -7.50
N MET A 3 2.95 -17.69 -6.17
CA MET A 3 1.80 -18.21 -5.39
C MET A 3 1.57 -17.54 -4.03
N CYS A 4 1.58 -16.20 -3.95
CA CYS A 4 1.20 -15.54 -2.67
C CYS A 4 0.39 -14.23 -2.79
N ILE A 5 0.10 -13.69 -3.99
CA ILE A 5 -0.64 -12.42 -4.08
C ILE A 5 -2.16 -12.66 -4.04
N ARG A 6 -2.64 -13.72 -4.69
CA ARG A 6 -4.08 -14.08 -4.77
C ARG A 6 -4.65 -14.76 -3.51
N ASP A 7 -3.82 -15.21 -2.58
CA ASP A 7 -4.32 -15.91 -1.39
C ASP A 7 -4.80 -14.94 -0.31
N ARG A 8 -6.00 -15.17 0.23
CA ARG A 8 -6.51 -14.41 1.39
C ARG A 8 -5.75 -14.81 2.66
N MET A 9 -5.56 -13.83 3.56
CA MET A 9 -5.02 -14.10 4.89
C MET A 9 -6.01 -14.98 5.66
N LYS A 10 -5.51 -16.07 6.25
CA LYS A 10 -6.35 -16.92 7.11
C LYS A 10 -6.56 -16.19 8.43
N ARG A 11 -7.82 -16.08 8.87
CA ARG A 11 -8.17 -15.46 10.15
C ARG A 11 -8.38 -16.56 11.19
N GLY A 12 -7.94 -16.30 12.43
CA GLY A 12 -8.31 -17.16 13.55
C GLY A 12 -9.75 -16.88 13.97
N ALA A 13 -10.47 -17.91 14.38
CA ALA A 13 -11.76 -17.81 15.04
C ALA A 13 -11.59 -18.11 16.54
N ARG A 14 -12.58 -17.76 17.39
CA ARG A 14 -12.48 -17.92 18.86
C ARG A 14 -12.07 -19.34 19.28
N ASP A 15 -12.62 -20.35 18.60
CA ASP A 15 -12.37 -21.76 18.90
C ASP A 15 -11.44 -22.44 17.88
N HIS A 16 -10.86 -21.68 16.96
CA HIS A 16 -9.91 -22.18 15.97
C HIS A 16 -8.71 -21.24 15.83
N PRO A 17 -7.70 -21.37 16.70
CA PRO A 17 -6.49 -20.56 16.62
C PRO A 17 -5.68 -20.93 15.36
N LEU A 18 -5.00 -19.93 14.80
CA LEU A 18 -4.11 -20.15 13.65
C LEU A 18 -2.92 -20.99 14.07
N GLY A 19 -2.68 -22.09 13.34
CA GLY A 19 -1.46 -22.88 13.48
C GLY A 19 -0.20 -22.06 13.16
N ILE A 20 0.95 -22.52 13.64
CA ILE A 20 2.25 -21.82 13.49
C ILE A 20 2.58 -21.60 12.01
N MET A 21 2.37 -22.61 11.16
CA MET A 21 2.62 -22.51 9.71
C MET A 21 1.71 -21.48 9.03
N ASP A 22 0.45 -21.37 9.46
CA ASP A 22 -0.48 -20.37 8.95
C ASP A 22 -0.09 -18.95 9.35
N LYS A 23 0.42 -18.78 10.58
CA LYS A 23 0.97 -17.49 11.03
C LYS A 23 2.16 -17.07 10.19
N LEU A 24 3.11 -17.98 9.94
CA LEU A 24 4.29 -17.70 9.09
C LEU A 24 3.89 -17.41 7.63
N ARG A 25 2.89 -18.12 7.11
CA ARG A 25 2.31 -17.84 5.79
C ARG A 25 1.68 -16.45 5.72
N ASN A 26 0.85 -16.09 6.69
CA ASN A 26 0.23 -14.77 6.78
C ASN A 26 1.29 -13.66 6.91
N LEU A 27 2.35 -13.88 7.69
CA LEU A 27 3.46 -12.92 7.81
C LEU A 27 4.17 -12.70 6.47
N ARG A 28 4.39 -13.77 5.70
CA ARG A 28 4.98 -13.69 4.36
C ARG A 28 4.06 -12.94 3.38
N ILE A 29 2.75 -13.19 3.43
CA ILE A 29 1.76 -12.45 2.63
C ILE A 29 1.77 -10.97 3.00
N SER A 30 1.76 -10.66 4.31
CA SER A 30 1.83 -9.29 4.82
C SER A 30 3.10 -8.57 4.36
N LYS A 31 4.28 -9.19 4.47
CA LYS A 31 5.55 -8.61 3.99
C LYS A 31 5.52 -8.28 2.49
N LYS A 32 4.83 -9.09 1.67
CA LYS A 32 4.66 -8.83 0.24
C LYS A 32 3.62 -7.74 -0.07
N ARG A 33 2.59 -7.56 0.78
CA ARG A 33 1.53 -6.55 0.62
C ARG A 33 1.89 -5.18 1.19
N ALA A 34 2.71 -5.15 2.24
CA ALA A 34 3.14 -3.94 2.92
C ALA A 34 3.69 -2.85 1.97
N PRO A 35 4.48 -3.17 0.92
CA PRO A 35 4.91 -2.17 -0.05
C PRO A 35 3.72 -1.50 -0.74
N VAL A 36 2.73 -2.26 -1.21
CA VAL A 36 1.56 -1.72 -1.93
C VAL A 36 0.71 -0.85 -1.01
N GLU A 37 0.40 -1.32 0.19
CA GLU A 37 -0.41 -0.58 1.16
C GLU A 37 0.26 0.74 1.60
N ARG A 38 1.60 0.76 1.66
CA ARG A 38 2.37 1.96 1.97
C ARG A 38 2.12 3.10 0.97
N HIS A 39 1.97 2.81 -0.32
CA HIS A 39 1.75 3.85 -1.34
C HIS A 39 0.44 4.60 -1.06
N TYR A 40 -0.63 3.86 -0.79
CA TYR A 40 -1.92 4.44 -0.41
C TYR A 40 -1.86 5.22 0.90
N ALA A 41 -1.11 4.73 1.90
CA ALA A 41 -0.93 5.43 3.17
C ALA A 41 -0.21 6.78 3.00
N VAL A 42 0.84 6.83 2.18
CA VAL A 42 1.58 8.06 1.89
C VAL A 42 0.72 9.05 1.12
N ILE A 43 0.01 8.61 0.08
CA ILE A 43 -0.89 9.49 -0.70
C ILE A 43 -1.98 10.09 0.20
N LYS A 44 -2.60 9.29 1.07
CA LYS A 44 -3.65 9.77 1.97
C LYS A 44 -3.13 10.70 3.07
N ARG A 45 -1.94 10.42 3.64
CA ARG A 45 -1.41 11.17 4.79
C ARG A 45 -0.55 12.37 4.42
N VAL A 46 0.33 12.24 3.44
CA VAL A 46 1.32 13.28 3.07
C VAL A 46 0.73 14.25 2.06
N PHE A 47 -0.03 13.75 1.09
CA PHE A 47 -0.65 14.57 0.06
C PHE A 47 -2.10 14.96 0.39
N ASN A 48 -2.63 14.51 1.54
CA ASN A 48 -4.00 14.74 2.00
C ASN A 48 -5.09 14.38 0.96
N SER A 49 -4.77 13.54 -0.03
CA SER A 49 -5.68 13.19 -1.14
C SER A 49 -6.78 12.20 -0.76
N GLY A 50 -7.01 11.97 0.54
CA GLY A 50 -8.10 11.11 1.02
C GLY A 50 -9.49 11.71 0.78
N HIS A 51 -9.59 13.04 0.78
CA HIS A 51 -10.81 13.76 0.46
C HIS A 51 -10.46 15.03 -0.31
N VAL A 52 -11.05 15.20 -1.50
CA VAL A 52 -10.80 16.36 -2.36
C VAL A 52 -12.06 17.22 -2.36
N LEU A 53 -11.95 18.49 -1.97
CA LEU A 53 -13.06 19.46 -1.92
C LEU A 53 -13.48 19.97 -3.31
N VAL A 54 -13.43 19.11 -4.34
CA VAL A 54 -13.77 19.48 -5.71
C VAL A 54 -14.93 18.61 -6.17
N THR A 55 -15.98 19.27 -6.67
CA THR A 55 -17.27 18.63 -7.00
C THR A 55 -17.32 17.98 -8.38
N THR A 56 -16.34 18.25 -9.25
CA THR A 56 -16.34 17.74 -10.63
C THR A 56 -15.31 16.62 -10.83
N VAL A 57 -15.77 15.51 -11.42
CA VAL A 57 -14.95 14.32 -11.72
C VAL A 57 -13.69 14.64 -12.53
N PRO A 58 -13.73 15.49 -13.59
CA PRO A 58 -12.51 15.82 -14.35
C PRO A 58 -11.44 16.49 -13.51
N ARG A 59 -11.82 17.41 -12.60
CA ARG A 59 -10.87 18.12 -11.75
C ARG A 59 -10.29 17.23 -10.66
N VAL A 60 -11.07 16.28 -10.13
CA VAL A 60 -10.57 15.25 -9.23
C VAL A 60 -9.55 14.37 -9.95
N ASN A 61 -9.83 13.93 -11.17
CA ASN A 61 -8.91 13.09 -11.94
C ASN A 61 -7.53 13.76 -12.12
N VAL A 62 -7.53 15.02 -12.56
CA VAL A 62 -6.29 15.80 -12.71
C VAL A 62 -5.53 15.91 -11.38
N LYS A 63 -6.22 16.24 -10.27
CA LYS A 63 -5.59 16.31 -8.94
C LYS A 63 -4.96 14.98 -8.52
N ILE A 64 -5.64 13.86 -8.75
CA ILE A 64 -5.14 12.53 -8.40
C ILE A 64 -3.90 12.19 -9.25
N ILE A 65 -3.92 12.48 -10.55
CA ILE A 65 -2.77 12.30 -11.45
C ILE A 65 -1.56 13.10 -10.95
N PHE A 66 -1.73 14.37 -10.61
CA PHE A 66 -0.64 15.18 -10.03
C PHE A 66 -0.11 14.59 -8.72
N THR A 67 -0.97 14.07 -7.85
CA THR A 67 -0.53 13.43 -6.59
C THR A 67 0.24 12.13 -6.84
N ALA A 68 -0.10 11.37 -7.89
CA ALA A 68 0.63 10.17 -8.28
C ALA A 68 2.04 10.51 -8.82
N PHE A 69 2.16 11.55 -9.64
CA PHE A 69 3.48 12.05 -10.08
C PHE A 69 4.32 12.55 -8.91
N GLY A 70 3.72 13.33 -7.99
CA GLY A 70 4.37 13.78 -6.77
C GLY A 70 4.87 12.61 -5.89
N PHE A 71 4.08 11.54 -5.79
CA PHE A 71 4.49 10.33 -5.09
C PHE A 71 5.70 9.65 -5.74
N ASN A 72 5.74 9.54 -7.07
CA ASN A 72 6.87 8.95 -7.78
C ASN A 72 8.17 9.73 -7.53
N LEU A 73 8.10 11.06 -7.53
CA LEU A 73 9.23 11.94 -7.18
C LEU A 73 9.67 11.77 -5.72
N TYR A 74 8.71 11.77 -4.79
CA TYR A 74 8.98 11.57 -3.36
C TYR A 74 9.66 10.21 -3.08
N GLN A 75 9.25 9.17 -3.80
CA GLN A 75 9.86 7.84 -3.72
C GLN A 75 11.30 7.86 -4.26
N LEU A 76 11.55 8.56 -5.38
CA LEU A 76 12.90 8.69 -5.94
C LEU A 76 13.84 9.45 -4.99
N PHE A 77 13.38 10.55 -4.38
CA PHE A 77 14.16 11.27 -3.36
C PHE A 77 14.47 10.40 -2.14
N THR A 78 13.51 9.59 -1.70
CA THR A 78 13.70 8.66 -0.59
C THR A 78 14.76 7.60 -0.93
N LEU A 79 14.72 7.05 -2.16
CA LEU A 79 15.71 6.09 -2.65
C LEU A 79 17.12 6.71 -2.77
N ARG A 80 17.21 7.94 -3.28
CA ARG A 80 18.47 8.70 -3.35
C ARG A 80 19.06 8.97 -1.97
N LYS A 81 18.21 9.34 -0.99
CA LYS A 81 18.65 9.54 0.40
C LYS A 81 19.16 8.24 1.05
N GLN A 82 18.67 7.09 0.59
CA GLN A 82 19.12 5.77 1.05
C GLN A 82 20.38 5.28 0.33
N GLY A 83 20.88 6.00 -0.69
CA GLY A 83 22.08 5.63 -1.44
C GLY A 83 21.91 4.38 -2.31
N ILE A 84 20.67 4.03 -2.64
CA ILE A 84 20.35 2.88 -3.52
C ILE A 84 20.46 3.28 -5.01
N VAL A 85 20.30 4.58 -5.29
CA VAL A 85 20.42 5.24 -6.59
C VAL A 85 21.25 6.51 -6.41
#